data_AF-A0A972WQG9-F1
#
_entry.id   AF-A0A972WQG9-F1
#
_cell.length_a   1.000
_cell.length_b   1.000
_cell.length_c   1.000
_cell.angle_alpha   90.00
_cell.angle_beta   90.00
_cell.angle_gamma   90.00
#
_symmetry.space_group_name_H-M   'P 1'
#
loop_
_entity.id
_entity.type
_entity.pdbx_description
1 polymer ?
#
loop_
_entity_poly.entity_id
_entity_poly.type
_entity_poly.pdbx_seq_one_letter_code
_entity_poly.pdbx_strand_id
1 'polypeptide(L)' 'MRWRTPIGGLILLAGLIGYAAAAVTLADGLPDNGLVEALYYLAAGLLWIPPAVAVIGWTKRDDGG' A
#
# COMPACT_ATOMS: atom_id res chain seq x y z
N MET A 1 8.60 23.33 -8.66
CA MET A 1 7.96 23.60 -7.35
C MET A 1 7.93 22.32 -6.52
N ARG A 2 8.78 22.22 -5.50
CA ARG A 2 9.18 20.96 -4.83
C ARG A 2 8.20 20.44 -3.76
N TRP A 3 6.93 20.84 -3.82
CA TRP A 3 5.92 20.55 -2.79
C TRP A 3 5.10 19.28 -3.10
N ARG A 4 5.19 18.75 -4.32
CA ARG A 4 4.42 17.55 -4.73
C ARG A 4 5.06 16.23 -4.28
N THR A 5 6.39 16.19 -4.13
CA THR A 5 7.12 15.04 -3.58
C THR A 5 6.70 14.67 -2.14
N PRO A 6 6.61 15.61 -1.18
CA PRO A 6 6.12 15.28 0.16
C PRO A 6 4.62 14.95 0.19
N ILE A 7 3.80 15.56 -0.67
CA ILE A 7 2.37 15.25 -0.77
C ILE A 7 2.16 13.83 -1.30
N GLY A 8 2.89 13.42 -2.34
CA GLY A 8 2.82 12.05 -2.85
C GLY A 8 3.32 11.02 -1.83
N GLY A 9 4.34 11.35 -1.05
CA GLY A 9 4.78 10.55 0.09
C GLY A 9 3.71 10.42 1.18
N LEU A 10 3.04 11.52 1.53
CA LEU A 10 1.92 11.53 2.48
C LEU A 10 0.73 10.69 1.98
N ILE A 11 0.38 10.78 0.70
CA ILE A 11 -0.67 9.96 0.09
C ILE A 11 -0.31 8.47 0.15
N LEU A 12 0.95 8.13 -0.16
CA LEU A 12 1.43 6.75 -0.03
C LEU A 12 1.33 6.25 1.41
N LEU A 13 1.77 7.05 2.38
CA LEU A 13 1.72 6.68 3.80
C LEU A 13 0.28 6.54 4.28
N ALA A 14 -0.58 7.50 4.01
CA ALA A 14 -1.99 7.46 4.40
C ALA A 14 -2.72 6.27 3.75
N GLY A 15 -2.47 6.02 2.46
CA GLY A 15 -3.01 4.87 1.75
C GLY A 15 -2.51 3.54 2.33
N LEU A 16 -1.21 3.44 2.61
CA LEU A 16 -0.62 2.23 3.18
C LEU A 16 -1.17 1.94 4.57
N ILE A 17 -1.33 2.96 5.41
CA ILE A 17 -1.91 2.81 6.76
C ILE A 17 -3.36 2.32 6.65
N GLY A 18 -4.17 2.94 5.80
CA GLY A 18 -5.56 2.53 5.59
C GLY A 18 -5.69 1.10 5.05
N TYR A 19 -4.83 0.74 4.10
CA TYR A 19 -4.80 -0.60 3.52
C TYR A 19 -4.33 -1.65 4.52
N ALA A 20 -3.27 -1.37 5.27
CA ALA A 20 -2.75 -2.27 6.30
C ALA A 20 -3.81 -2.50 7.39
N ALA A 21 -4.51 -1.44 7.83
CA ALA A 21 -5.60 -1.58 8.78
C ALA A 21 -6.71 -2.49 8.24
N ALA A 22 -7.14 -2.28 6.99
CA ALA A 22 -8.15 -3.13 6.34
C ALA A 22 -7.67 -4.59 6.20
N ALA A 23 -6.41 -4.81 5.85
CA ALA A 23 -5.83 -6.14 5.73
C ALA A 23 -5.80 -6.87 7.07
N VAL A 24 -5.39 -6.20 8.15
CA VAL A 24 -5.40 -6.78 9.50
C VAL A 24 -6.84 -7.06 9.97
N THR A 25 -7.79 -6.16 9.70
CA THR A 25 -9.21 -6.41 10.03
C THR A 25 -9.79 -7.59 9.26
N LEU A 26 -9.37 -7.80 8.00
CA LEU A 26 -9.76 -9.00 7.25
C LEU A 26 -9.06 -10.25 7.81
N ALA A 27 -7.83 -10.11 8.31
CA ALA A 27 -7.05 -11.21 8.88
C ALA A 27 -7.75 -11.85 10.10
N ASP A 28 -8.43 -11.06 10.93
CA ASP A 28 -9.23 -11.56 12.07
C ASP A 28 -10.36 -12.53 11.66
N GLY A 29 -10.78 -12.49 10.39
CA GLY A 29 -11.78 -13.42 9.84
C GLY A 29 -11.21 -14.73 9.32
N LEU A 30 -9.88 -14.88 9.27
CA LEU A 30 -9.24 -16.10 8.79
C LEU A 30 -9.15 -17.18 9.88
N PRO A 31 -9.18 -18.46 9.49
CA PRO A 31 -8.97 -19.55 10.42
C PRO A 31 -7.59 -19.48 11.07
N ASP A 32 -7.51 -19.90 12.34
CA ASP A 32 -6.33 -19.84 13.20
C ASP A 32 -5.26 -20.87 12.76
N ASN A 33 -4.65 -20.58 11.61
CA ASN A 33 -3.64 -21.39 10.94
C ASN A 33 -2.55 -20.47 10.40
N GLY A 34 -1.38 -20.51 11.03
CA GLY A 34 -0.26 -19.63 10.69
C GLY A 34 0.20 -19.71 9.24
N LEU A 35 -0.03 -20.82 8.53
CA LEU A 35 0.28 -20.91 7.11
C LEU A 35 -0.68 -20.08 6.25
N VAL A 36 -1.97 -20.11 6.59
CA VAL A 36 -3.02 -19.37 5.88
C VAL A 36 -2.84 -17.87 6.11
N GLU A 37 -2.53 -17.47 7.34
CA GLU A 37 -2.23 -16.09 7.69
C GLU A 37 -0.96 -15.58 6.98
N ALA A 38 0.10 -16.39 6.93
CA ALA A 38 1.32 -16.04 6.20
C ALA A 38 1.07 -15.84 4.70
N LEU A 39 0.32 -16.75 4.06
CA LEU A 39 -0.05 -16.61 2.65
C LEU A 39 -0.95 -15.41 2.40
N TYR A 40 -1.88 -15.12 3.31
CA TYR A 40 -2.74 -13.96 3.25
C TYR A 40 -1.94 -12.65 3.26
N TYR A 41 -1.02 -12.49 4.21
CA TYR A 41 -0.19 -11.28 4.27
C TYR A 41 0.78 -11.15 3.08
N LEU A 42 1.30 -12.27 2.57
CA LEU A 42 2.09 -12.28 1.33
C LEU A 42 1.27 -11.75 0.15
N ALA A 43 0.07 -12.28 -0.03
CA ALA A 43 -0.84 -11.86 -1.09
C ALA A 43 -1.28 -10.40 -0.92
N ALA A 44 -1.60 -9.97 0.31
CA ALA A 44 -1.95 -8.58 0.62
C ALA A 44 -0.80 -7.62 0.29
N GLY A 45 0.43 -7.97 0.65
CA GLY A 45 1.61 -7.18 0.30
C GLY A 45 1.80 -7.06 -1.22
N LEU A 46 1.65 -8.17 -1.96
CA LEU A 46 1.71 -8.18 -3.43
C LEU A 46 0.58 -7.35 -4.06
N LEU A 47 -0.62 -7.41 -3.52
CA LEU A 47 -1.78 -6.67 -4.00
C LEU A 47 -1.61 -5.15 -3.83
N TRP A 48 -0.80 -4.72 -2.84
CA TRP A 48 -0.47 -3.30 -2.62
C TRP A 48 0.54 -2.72 -3.63
N ILE A 49 1.27 -3.57 -4.36
CA ILE A 49 2.26 -3.13 -5.35
C ILE A 49 1.66 -2.20 -6.42
N PRO A 50 0.57 -2.57 -7.13
CA PRO A 50 -0.02 -1.69 -8.14
C PRO A 50 -0.44 -0.30 -7.60
N PRO A 51 -1.13 -0.18 -6.45
CA PRO A 51 -1.39 1.11 -5.80
C PRO A 51 -0.11 1.92 -5.55
N ALA A 52 0.92 1.29 -4.98
CA ALA A 52 2.18 1.97 -4.68
C ALA A 52 2.86 2.48 -5.97
N VAL A 53 2.90 1.65 -7.02
CA VAL A 53 3.48 2.02 -8.32
C VAL A 53 2.69 3.15 -8.98
N ALA A 54 1.36 3.17 -8.88
CA ALA A 54 0.54 4.24 -9.43
C ALA A 54 0.85 5.61 -8.80
N VAL A 55 0.97 5.67 -7.46
CA VAL A 55 1.29 6.92 -6.76
C VAL A 55 2.73 7.37 -7.01
N ILE A 56 3.69 6.44 -7.03
CA ILE A 56 5.10 6.74 -7.35
C ILE A 56 5.25 7.17 -8.82
N GLY A 57 4.51 6.56 -9.74
CA GLY A 57 4.49 6.94 -11.15
C GLY A 57 3.93 8.35 -11.33
N TRP A 58 2.87 8.69 -10.60
CA TRP A 58 2.27 10.02 -10.60
C TRP A 58 3.21 11.11 -10.07
N THR A 59 4.00 10.83 -9.03
CA THR A 59 5.00 11.78 -8.53
C THR A 59 6.16 11.95 -9.49
N LYS A 60 6.65 10.88 -10.12
CA LYS A 60 7.78 10.92 -11.08
C LYS A 60 7.44 11.59 -12.40
N ARG A 61 6.21 11.43 -12.90
CA ARG A 61 5.77 11.99 -14.19
C ARG A 61 5.70 13.53 -14.19
N ASP A 62 5.83 14.15 -13.02
CA ASP A 62 5.81 15.60 -12.86
C ASP A 62 7.19 16.27 -12.85
N ASP A 63 8.26 15.49 -12.66
CA ASP A 63 9.64 15.98 -12.73
C ASP A 63 10.20 15.97 -14.17
N GLY A 64 9.44 15.42 -15.13
CA GLY A 64 9.76 15.39 -16.55
C GLY A 64 8.76 16.19 -17.38
N GLY A 65 8.94 17.52 -17.39
CA GLY A 65 8.31 18.46 -18.32
C GLY A 65 9.38 19.33 -18.96
#